data_AF-A0A4Y9FQ39-F1
#
_entry.id   AF-A0A4Y9FQ39-F1
#
_cell.length_a   1.000
_cell.length_b   1.000
_cell.length_c   1.000
_cell.angle_alpha   90.00
_cell.angle_beta   90.00
_cell.angle_gamma   90.00
#
_symmetry.space_group_name_H-M   'P 1'
#
loop_
_entity.id
_entity.type
_entity.pdbx_description
1 polymer ?
#
loop_
_entity_poly.entity_id
_entity_poly.type
_entity_poly.pdbx_seq_one_letter_code
_entity_poly.pdbx_strand_id
1 'polypeptide(L)'
;MTALGAGFVEEYICRGVLLQIALKDGLGSYKNVLQAVLISSLAFGLAHLGNLQTQALDVTLFQVYYAMAMGIYFAAVVIRTRSLWWAIFIHFMIDFASILATTGVSSISKPTLIPILVWLFVMLVGFILIRPKQIQRMMEESIGS
;
A
#
# COMPACT_ATOMS: atom_id res chain seq x y z
N MET A 1 5.68 19.81 1.86
CA MET A 1 6.31 18.62 2.47
C MET A 1 7.24 18.00 1.45
N THR A 2 8.40 17.48 1.87
CA THR A 2 9.23 16.66 0.96
C THR A 2 8.52 15.34 0.70
N ALA A 3 8.74 14.70 -0.46
CA ALA A 3 8.15 13.40 -0.78
C ALA A 3 8.42 12.36 0.34
N LEU A 4 9.61 12.40 0.95
CA LEU A 4 9.98 11.56 2.09
C LEU A 4 9.08 11.73 3.33
N GLY A 5 8.60 12.94 3.60
CA GLY A 5 7.66 13.21 4.69
C GLY A 5 6.21 12.89 4.31
N ALA A 6 5.89 12.92 3.02
CA ALA A 6 4.57 12.55 2.51
C ALA A 6 4.29 11.06 2.76
N GLY A 7 5.25 10.17 2.45
CA GLY A 7 5.09 8.73 2.70
C GLY A 7 4.76 8.39 4.15
N PHE A 8 5.36 9.07 5.14
CA PHE A 8 4.98 8.90 6.55
C PHE A 8 3.52 9.26 6.82
N VAL A 9 3.08 10.44 6.38
CA VAL A 9 1.71 10.93 6.60
C VAL A 9 0.70 10.05 5.89
N GLU A 10 0.99 9.62 4.67
CA GLU A 10 0.14 8.75 3.90
C GLU A 10 -0.02 7.38 4.54
N GLU A 11 1.06 6.76 5.04
CA GLU A 11 0.97 5.50 5.77
C GLU A 11 0.24 5.65 7.10
N TYR A 12 0.49 6.75 7.83
CA TYR A 12 -0.21 7.03 9.07
C TYR A 12 -1.72 7.14 8.86
N ILE A 13 -2.17 7.90 7.86
CA ILE A 13 -3.58 8.03 7.53
C ILE A 13 -4.15 6.70 7.03
N CYS A 14 -3.51 6.06 6.05
CA CYS A 14 -4.11 4.90 5.38
C CYS A 14 -4.05 3.62 6.23
N ARG A 15 -2.91 3.34 6.86
CA ARG A 15 -2.66 2.08 7.59
C ARG A 15 -2.74 2.26 9.11
N GLY A 16 -2.40 3.45 9.62
CA GLY A 16 -2.51 3.78 11.04
C GLY A 16 -3.94 4.16 11.46
N VAL A 17 -4.70 4.82 10.58
CA VAL A 17 -6.07 5.27 10.88
C VAL A 17 -7.12 4.46 10.10
N LEU A 18 -7.17 4.57 8.77
CA LEU A 18 -8.25 3.98 7.97
C LEU A 18 -8.32 2.45 8.11
N LEU A 19 -7.19 1.77 7.98
CA LEU A 19 -7.13 0.31 8.14
C LEU A 19 -7.50 -0.14 9.55
N GLN A 20 -7.06 0.58 10.59
CA GLN A 20 -7.35 0.23 11.98
C GLN A 20 -8.81 0.47 12.34
N ILE A 21 -9.42 1.56 11.84
CA ILE A 21 -10.86 1.81 11.98
C ILE A 21 -11.66 0.69 11.32
N ALA A 22 -11.25 0.26 10.11
CA ALA A 22 -11.91 -0.82 9.39
C ALA A 22 -11.74 -2.20 10.08
N LEU A 23 -10.71 -2.35 10.93
CA LEU A 23 -10.43 -3.56 11.72
C LEU A 23 -10.69 -3.38 13.23
N LYS A 24 -11.48 -2.37 13.62
CA LYS A 24 -11.68 -1.99 15.04
C LYS A 24 -12.21 -3.13 15.91
N ASP A 25 -13.01 -4.03 15.33
CA ASP A 25 -13.63 -5.17 16.01
C ASP A 25 -12.74 -6.43 15.91
N GLY A 26 -11.47 -6.25 15.51
CA GLY A 26 -10.50 -7.31 15.30
C GLY A 26 -10.57 -7.96 13.91
N LEU A 27 -9.86 -9.09 13.75
CA LEU A 27 -9.86 -9.88 12.52
C LEU A 27 -11.14 -10.73 12.44
N GLY A 28 -12.33 -10.13 12.40
CA GLY A 28 -13.60 -10.85 12.55
C GLY A 28 -13.84 -11.98 11.52
N SER A 29 -13.38 -11.78 10.27
CA SER A 29 -13.35 -12.84 9.25
C SER A 29 -12.39 -12.47 8.11
N TYR A 30 -12.00 -13.45 7.29
CA TYR A 30 -11.22 -13.20 6.07
C TYR A 30 -11.89 -12.16 5.15
N LYS A 31 -13.22 -12.22 4.98
CA LYS A 31 -13.96 -11.24 4.17
C LYS A 31 -13.82 -9.82 4.72
N ASN A 32 -13.88 -9.68 6.04
CA ASN A 32 -13.79 -8.38 6.70
C ASN A 32 -12.38 -7.80 6.60
N VAL A 33 -11.35 -8.64 6.77
CA VAL A 33 -9.94 -8.27 6.53
C VAL A 33 -9.71 -7.86 5.07
N LEU A 34 -10.23 -8.63 4.13
CA LEU A 34 -10.10 -8.32 2.70
C LEU A 34 -10.77 -6.97 2.36
N GLN A 35 -11.96 -6.71 2.88
CA GLN A 35 -12.64 -5.42 2.69
C GLN A 35 -11.83 -4.26 3.28
N ALA A 36 -11.31 -4.40 4.49
CA ALA A 36 -10.49 -3.36 5.14
C ALA A 36 -9.22 -3.06 4.32
N VAL A 37 -8.52 -4.10 3.87
CA VAL A 37 -7.34 -3.98 3.00
C VAL A 37 -7.69 -3.27 1.69
N LEU A 38 -8.76 -3.69 1.01
CA LEU A 38 -9.15 -3.11 -0.28
C LEU A 38 -9.58 -1.65 -0.16
N ILE A 39 -10.35 -1.29 0.87
CA ILE A 39 -10.81 0.10 1.09
C ILE A 39 -9.64 1.02 1.40
N SER A 40 -8.76 0.63 2.33
CA SER A 40 -7.57 1.41 2.68
C SER A 40 -6.64 1.60 1.46
N SER A 41 -6.42 0.52 0.70
CA SER A 41 -5.55 0.55 -0.50
C SER A 41 -6.14 1.36 -1.64
N LEU A 42 -7.46 1.29 -1.85
CA LEU A 42 -8.16 2.09 -2.85
C LEU A 42 -8.09 3.57 -2.49
N ALA A 43 -8.32 3.94 -1.22
CA ALA A 43 -8.20 5.33 -0.76
C ALA A 43 -6.77 5.87 -0.99
N PHE A 44 -5.76 5.09 -0.65
CA PHE A 44 -4.35 5.43 -0.87
C PHE A 44 -4.02 5.64 -2.37
N GLY A 45 -4.50 4.75 -3.24
CA GLY A 45 -4.36 4.91 -4.68
C GLY A 45 -5.06 6.16 -5.21
N LEU A 46 -6.33 6.34 -4.87
CA LEU A 46 -7.15 7.45 -5.36
C LEU A 46 -6.66 8.83 -4.89
N ALA A 47 -5.98 8.91 -3.74
CA ALA A 47 -5.36 10.16 -3.27
C ALA A 47 -4.38 10.75 -4.31
N HIS A 48 -3.76 9.90 -5.12
CA HIS A 48 -2.82 10.33 -6.16
C HIS A 48 -3.48 10.95 -7.40
N LEU A 49 -4.81 10.89 -7.54
CA LEU A 49 -5.52 11.64 -8.58
C LEU A 49 -5.33 13.16 -8.44
N GLY A 50 -4.95 13.66 -7.26
CA GLY A 50 -4.57 15.06 -7.05
C GLY A 50 -3.39 15.50 -7.93
N ASN A 51 -2.54 14.58 -8.39
CA ASN A 51 -1.41 14.87 -9.27
C ASN A 51 -1.83 15.23 -10.70
N LEU A 52 -3.09 15.04 -11.09
CA LEU A 52 -3.59 15.47 -12.40
C LEU A 52 -3.41 16.97 -12.68
N GLN A 53 -3.18 17.77 -11.64
CA GLN A 53 -2.88 19.20 -11.77
C GLN A 53 -1.53 19.47 -12.44
N THR A 54 -0.58 18.53 -12.33
CA THR A 54 0.82 18.70 -12.78
C THR A 54 1.33 17.52 -13.62
N GLN A 55 0.59 16.41 -13.68
CA GLN A 55 0.99 15.16 -14.33
C GLN A 55 -0.05 14.69 -15.36
N ALA A 56 0.42 14.12 -16.48
CA ALA A 56 -0.44 13.58 -17.52
C ALA A 56 -1.33 12.42 -17.01
N LEU A 57 -2.50 12.25 -17.65
CA LEU A 57 -3.52 11.28 -17.22
C LEU A 57 -2.98 9.84 -17.17
N ASP A 58 -2.24 9.40 -18.19
CA ASP A 58 -1.68 8.06 -18.29
C ASP A 58 -0.68 7.77 -17.15
N VAL A 59 0.20 8.72 -16.85
CA VAL A 59 1.16 8.62 -15.75
C VAL A 59 0.43 8.59 -14.40
N THR A 60 -0.60 9.42 -14.22
CA THR A 60 -1.38 9.46 -12.97
C THR A 60 -2.21 8.21 -12.75
N LEU A 61 -2.84 7.66 -13.80
CA LEU A 61 -3.56 6.39 -13.68
C LEU A 61 -2.61 5.22 -13.38
N PHE A 62 -1.42 5.22 -13.97
CA PHE A 62 -0.40 4.25 -13.61
C PHE A 62 0.05 4.40 -12.14
N GLN A 63 0.17 5.63 -11.66
CA GLN A 63 0.45 5.93 -10.25
C GLN A 63 -0.63 5.45 -9.30
N VAL A 64 -1.90 5.70 -9.60
CA VAL A 64 -3.03 5.17 -8.84
C VAL A 64 -2.96 3.64 -8.80
N TYR A 65 -2.72 2.99 -9.93
CA TYR A 65 -2.62 1.53 -10.03
C TYR A 65 -1.50 0.96 -9.15
N TYR A 66 -0.27 1.47 -9.27
CA TYR A 66 0.84 0.92 -8.48
C TYR A 66 0.74 1.30 -7.00
N ALA A 67 0.19 2.47 -6.68
CA ALA A 67 -0.10 2.88 -5.31
C ALA A 67 -1.14 1.94 -4.67
N MET A 68 -2.18 1.52 -5.38
CA MET A 68 -3.12 0.50 -4.88
C MET A 68 -2.44 -0.86 -4.64
N ALA A 69 -1.54 -1.28 -5.53
CA ALA A 69 -0.77 -2.52 -5.36
C ALA A 69 0.12 -2.48 -4.09
N MET A 70 0.85 -1.39 -3.89
CA MET A 70 1.60 -1.12 -2.65
C MET A 70 0.66 -1.04 -1.44
N GLY A 71 -0.49 -0.38 -1.62
CA GLY A 71 -1.71 -0.42 -0.81
C GLY A 71 -1.87 -1.74 -0.07
N ILE A 72 -2.16 -2.74 -0.89
CA ILE A 72 -2.53 -4.10 -0.48
C ILE A 72 -1.35 -4.76 0.24
N TYR A 73 -0.14 -4.63 -0.31
CA TYR A 73 1.06 -5.20 0.29
C TYR A 73 1.37 -4.61 1.66
N PHE A 74 1.34 -3.29 1.83
CA PHE A 74 1.60 -2.66 3.13
C PHE A 74 0.51 -2.95 4.16
N ALA A 75 -0.76 -2.97 3.76
CA ALA A 75 -1.83 -3.41 4.65
C ALA A 75 -1.57 -4.84 5.15
N ALA A 76 -1.16 -5.75 4.26
CA ALA A 76 -0.76 -7.10 4.64
C ALA A 76 0.43 -7.13 5.61
N VAL A 77 1.49 -6.34 5.35
CA VAL A 77 2.65 -6.23 6.24
C VAL A 77 2.23 -5.74 7.63
N VAL A 78 1.41 -4.70 7.72
CA VAL A 78 0.93 -4.16 9.00
C VAL A 78 0.08 -5.18 9.75
N ILE A 79 -0.83 -5.88 9.08
CA ILE A 79 -1.63 -6.95 9.69
C ILE A 79 -0.71 -8.05 10.24
N ARG A 80 0.27 -8.50 9.45
CA ARG A 80 1.16 -9.62 9.81
C ARG A 80 2.15 -9.29 10.92
N THR A 81 2.68 -8.07 10.92
CA THR A 81 3.72 -7.65 11.87
C THR A 81 3.18 -6.90 13.08
N ARG A 82 1.89 -6.49 13.04
CA ARG A 82 1.27 -5.60 14.02
C ARG A 82 2.07 -4.29 14.22
N SER A 83 2.76 -3.84 13.18
CA SER A 83 3.64 -2.66 13.24
C SER A 83 3.52 -1.80 11.97
N LEU A 84 3.27 -0.51 12.18
CA LEU A 84 3.20 0.49 11.10
C LEU A 84 4.59 0.85 10.55
N TRP A 85 5.64 0.69 11.36
CA TRP A 85 7.00 1.13 11.02
C TRP A 85 7.57 0.45 9.78
N TRP A 86 7.20 -0.81 9.53
CA TRP A 86 7.64 -1.51 8.32
C TRP A 86 7.05 -0.92 7.05
N ALA A 87 5.77 -0.53 7.06
CA ALA A 87 5.15 0.14 5.92
C ALA A 87 5.79 1.51 5.67
N ILE A 88 5.97 2.30 6.73
CA ILE A 88 6.64 3.62 6.66
C ILE A 88 8.06 3.49 6.09
N PHE A 89 8.85 2.55 6.61
CA PHE A 89 10.23 2.36 6.19
C PHE A 89 10.32 1.94 4.72
N ILE A 90 9.51 0.98 4.28
CA ILE A 90 9.52 0.52 2.89
C ILE A 90 9.06 1.65 1.95
N HIS A 91 8.01 2.39 2.31
CA HIS A 91 7.53 3.53 1.52
C HIS A 91 8.63 4.60 1.38
N PHE A 92 9.24 4.98 2.50
CA PHE A 92 10.37 5.92 2.49
C PHE A 92 11.52 5.45 1.58
N MET A 93 11.86 4.16 1.58
CA MET A 93 12.90 3.62 0.70
C MET A 93 12.51 3.68 -0.78
N ILE A 94 11.25 3.43 -1.12
CA ILE A 94 10.73 3.55 -2.50
C ILE A 94 10.81 5.00 -2.97
N ASP A 95 10.35 5.95 -2.15
CA ASP A 95 10.40 7.38 -2.47
C ASP A 95 11.84 7.86 -2.61
N PHE A 96 12.70 7.46 -1.68
CA PHE A 96 14.13 7.79 -1.72
C PHE A 96 14.79 7.25 -2.99
N ALA A 97 14.54 6.00 -3.36
CA ALA A 97 15.05 5.41 -4.60
C ALA A 97 14.51 6.12 -5.85
N SER A 98 13.23 6.50 -5.85
CA SER A 98 12.61 7.25 -6.94
C SER A 98 13.25 8.64 -7.12
N ILE A 99 13.51 9.35 -6.03
CA ILE A 99 14.23 10.64 -6.06
C ILE A 99 15.64 10.45 -6.62
N LEU A 100 16.40 9.46 -6.14
CA LEU A 100 17.75 9.17 -6.65
C LEU A 100 17.76 8.81 -8.14
N ALA A 101 16.77 8.04 -8.60
CA ALA A 101 16.66 7.65 -10.01
C ALA A 101 16.28 8.81 -10.94
N THR A 102 15.58 9.81 -10.42
CA THR A 102 15.12 10.99 -11.20
C THR A 102 16.09 12.16 -11.13
N THR A 103 16.99 12.21 -10.14
CA THR A 103 18.11 13.16 -10.13
C THR A 103 19.12 12.83 -11.23
N GLY A 104 19.03 13.53 -12.36
CA GLY A 104 19.98 13.45 -13.48
C GLY A 104 19.42 12.88 -14.80
N VAL A 105 18.18 12.36 -14.81
CA VAL A 105 17.52 11.86 -16.01
C VAL A 105 16.06 12.31 -16.02
N SER A 106 15.72 13.25 -16.91
CA SER A 106 14.33 13.67 -17.17
C SER A 106 13.61 12.63 -18.03
N SER A 107 13.46 11.39 -17.56
CA SER A 107 12.67 10.39 -18.26
C SER A 107 11.29 10.27 -17.63
N ILE A 108 10.32 10.98 -18.21
CA ILE A 108 8.90 10.59 -18.09
C ILE A 108 8.74 9.32 -18.93
N SER A 109 9.14 8.18 -18.36
CA SER A 109 8.99 6.88 -19.00
C SER A 109 7.52 6.52 -18.98
N LYS A 110 6.91 6.37 -20.15
CA LYS A 110 5.58 5.78 -20.27
C LYS A 110 5.58 4.39 -19.61
N PRO A 111 4.46 3.97 -18.99
CA PRO A 111 4.37 2.63 -18.40
C PRO A 111 4.69 1.58 -19.46
N THR A 112 5.74 0.78 -19.23
CA THR A 112 6.06 -0.39 -20.05
C THR A 112 5.47 -1.65 -19.42
N LEU A 113 5.52 -2.78 -20.13
CA LEU A 113 4.95 -4.04 -19.64
C LEU A 113 5.61 -4.51 -18.33
N ILE A 114 6.91 -4.27 -18.14
CA ILE A 114 7.68 -4.77 -16.99
C ILE A 114 7.17 -4.17 -15.66
N PRO A 115 7.08 -2.83 -15.48
CA PRO A 115 6.51 -2.25 -14.26
C PRO A 115 5.11 -2.75 -13.90
N ILE A 116 4.25 -3.00 -14.90
CA ILE A 116 2.92 -3.56 -14.66
C ILE A 116 3.03 -4.95 -14.02
N LEU A 117 3.87 -5.83 -14.59
CA LEU A 117 4.07 -7.18 -14.04
C LEU A 117 4.67 -7.16 -12.62
N VAL A 118 5.59 -6.23 -12.36
CA VAL A 118 6.18 -6.05 -11.02
C VAL A 118 5.10 -5.70 -9.99
N TRP A 119 4.24 -4.73 -10.28
CA TRP A 119 3.20 -4.32 -9.34
C TRP A 119 2.07 -5.36 -9.20
N LEU A 120 1.76 -6.13 -10.25
CA LEU A 120 0.90 -7.31 -10.12
C LEU A 120 1.52 -8.36 -9.18
N PHE A 121 2.83 -8.59 -9.29
CA PHE A 121 3.52 -9.53 -8.40
C PHE A 121 3.49 -9.04 -6.94
N VAL A 122 3.75 -7.75 -6.69
CA VAL A 122 3.66 -7.16 -5.34
C VAL A 122 2.24 -7.30 -4.77
N MET A 123 1.22 -7.01 -5.59
CA MET A 123 -0.18 -7.18 -5.20
C MET A 123 -0.50 -8.64 -4.84
N LEU A 124 -0.02 -9.59 -5.66
CA LEU A 124 -0.17 -11.03 -5.40
C LEU A 124 0.48 -11.44 -4.08
N VAL A 125 1.70 -10.98 -3.80
CA VAL A 125 2.38 -11.23 -2.51
C VAL A 125 1.54 -10.71 -1.35
N GLY A 126 0.97 -9.50 -1.47
CA GLY A 126 0.05 -8.95 -0.48
C GLY A 126 -1.12 -9.89 -0.19
N PHE A 127 -1.80 -10.40 -1.22
CA PHE A 127 -2.90 -11.35 -1.05
C PHE A 127 -2.46 -12.69 -0.45
N ILE A 128 -1.28 -13.20 -0.82
CA ILE A 128 -0.72 -14.44 -0.25
C ILE A 128 -0.48 -14.29 1.26
N LEU A 129 0.01 -13.12 1.70
CA LEU A 129 0.26 -12.86 3.12
C LEU A 129 -1.02 -12.85 3.96
N ILE A 130 -2.14 -12.39 3.40
CA ILE A 130 -3.45 -12.37 4.07
C ILE A 130 -4.37 -13.53 3.68
N ARG A 131 -3.83 -14.61 3.10
CA ARG A 131 -4.64 -15.77 2.66
C ARG A 131 -5.49 -16.32 3.82
N PRO A 132 -6.67 -16.92 3.55
CA PRO A 132 -7.62 -17.33 4.59
C PRO A 132 -7.00 -18.15 5.73
N LYS A 133 -6.14 -19.12 5.40
CA LYS A 133 -5.43 -19.95 6.39
C LYS A 133 -4.57 -19.14 7.37
N GLN A 134 -4.00 -18.02 6.94
CA GLN A 134 -3.16 -17.17 7.81
C GLN A 134 -4.01 -16.27 8.71
N ILE A 135 -5.10 -15.72 8.18
CA ILE A 135 -6.02 -14.90 8.99
C ILE A 135 -6.67 -15.76 10.07
N GLN A 136 -7.12 -16.97 9.74
CA GLN A 136 -7.67 -17.91 10.73
C GLN A 136 -6.69 -18.20 11.87
N ARG A 137 -5.42 -18.49 11.57
CA ARG A 137 -4.37 -18.67 12.59
C ARG A 137 -4.20 -17.45 13.48
N MET A 138 -4.17 -16.25 12.91
CA MET A 138 -4.03 -15.01 13.67
C MET A 138 -5.26 -14.73 14.56
N MET A 139 -6.45 -15.12 14.12
CA MET A 139 -7.68 -15.04 14.92
C MET A 139 -7.61 -15.97 16.13
N GLU A 140 -7.19 -17.22 15.91
CA GLU A 140 -7.01 -18.23 16.97
C GLU A 140 -5.98 -17.76 18.02
N GLU A 141 -4.84 -17.22 17.57
CA GLU A 141 -3.81 -16.65 18.45
C GLU A 141 -4.32 -15.46 19.29
N SER A 142 -5.23 -14.64 18.76
CA SER A 142 -5.78 -13.48 19.47
C SER A 142 -6.84 -13.82 20.52
N ILE A 143 -7.44 -15.01 20.43
CA ILE A 143 -8.43 -15.49 21.42
C ILE A 143 -7.72 -16.20 22.58
N GLY A 144 -6.56 -16.80 22.33
CA GLY A 144 -5.78 -17.53 23.33
C GLY A 144 -4.83 -16.69 24.19
N SER A 145 -4.67 -15.39 23.90
CA SER A 145 -3.83 -14.43 24.62
C SER A 145 -4.63 -13.57 25.58
#